data_AF-A0A453EWS4-F1
#
_entry.id   AF-A0A453EWS4-F1
#
_cell.length_a   1.000
_cell.length_b   1.000
_cell.length_c   1.000
_cell.angle_alpha   90.00
_cell.angle_beta   90.00
_cell.angle_gamma   90.00
#
_symmetry.space_group_name_H-M   'P 1'
#
loop_
_entity.id
_entity.type
_entity.pdbx_description
1 polymer ?
#
loop_
_entity_poly.entity_id
_entity_poly.type
_entity_poly.pdbx_seq_one_letter_code
_entity_poly.pdbx_strand_id
1 'polypeptide(L)'
;MSYFVFLVSLCRDNICDIQRNLQFSNLGGLEVGPRPASEHLEASRVLHSHDESFRSVNGELRELPPVDLSNLPLILKTILEGGITDQMRVAELITQDRDFFPKLLDIFRMCEDLENLDDLHMIFKLVRGIILLNSPSIFDKIFSDEFILDIIGALEYDPEVAKVQKHRIFLKDHVVFKEAIPIKNISVVSRIHQTYRIGYLKDVILPRILDDATLASLNTIIHTNNAAVISLLKDDACFIQDLFSRMRSPNISMESKRELVLFLHEFCTLSKSLPLVQQLRLFRDLSGEGVFEIVSDVLQSQDRKIVSAGTDIVILFLNQDPNLLRSYIVQQEGNSLLGLLVKGMVTDFGEQMHCQFLEILRILMDSFTMSGAHRDVIIEIFYERHLDYLVDVIASSCPSRSATRTSPNSAVVGGNTEGHRIKPEILLNVCELLCFCVVHHPYRIKCNFLMNNAIEKILTMTRRSEKFLVVAAVRFMRTIISRNDEHLIRHVVKFNLLKPIIDAFVENGDRYNMLQSGVLELLEHIRKENLKPLVIYVTESFSDQLMKFEHFGSIQAFKLKYQQYLESADMKLSASVPDMRKKAEGRGLEKEEEDYFNERYSVFCFVIDCLFCLQYSFAECAINDGAIFCS
;
A
#
# COMPACT_ATOMS: atom_id res chain seq x y z
N MET A 1 10.15 26.16 -7.22
CA MET A 1 10.07 24.71 -6.94
C MET A 1 10.96 24.43 -5.75
N SER A 2 10.57 23.58 -4.81
CA SER A 2 11.42 23.25 -3.65
C SER A 2 11.65 21.76 -3.57
N TYR A 3 12.90 21.35 -3.30
CA TYR A 3 13.23 19.99 -2.90
C TYR A 3 13.72 20.06 -1.45
N PHE A 4 13.14 19.20 -0.62
CA PHE A 4 13.66 18.89 0.69
C PHE A 4 14.89 18.02 0.53
N VAL A 5 15.70 17.97 1.58
CA VAL A 5 16.92 17.17 1.78
C VAL A 5 16.95 15.81 1.04
N PHE A 6 15.80 15.17 0.77
CA PHE A 6 15.75 13.88 0.11
C PHE A 6 14.72 13.73 -1.03
N LEU A 7 14.07 14.81 -1.49
CA LEU A 7 12.91 14.86 -2.40
C LEU A 7 13.17 14.38 -3.84
N VAL A 8 13.65 13.14 -4.01
CA VAL A 8 13.77 12.47 -5.31
C VAL A 8 12.42 11.87 -5.74
N SER A 9 11.59 11.41 -4.78
CA SER A 9 10.33 10.72 -5.13
C SER A 9 9.23 11.67 -5.62
N LEU A 10 9.08 12.84 -5.00
CA LEU A 10 8.11 13.87 -5.44
C LEU A 10 8.63 14.64 -6.67
N CYS A 11 9.91 14.47 -7.01
CA CYS A 11 10.47 14.97 -8.25
C CYS A 11 9.82 14.28 -9.44
N ARG A 12 9.39 13.01 -9.37
CA ARG A 12 8.73 12.34 -10.50
C ARG A 12 7.44 13.05 -10.92
N ASP A 13 6.55 13.40 -9.98
CA ASP A 13 5.29 14.09 -10.27
C ASP A 13 5.52 15.54 -10.71
N ASN A 14 6.48 16.21 -10.07
CA ASN A 14 6.92 17.56 -10.42
C ASN A 14 7.65 17.62 -11.78
N ILE A 15 8.38 16.57 -12.15
CA ILE A 15 9.07 16.40 -13.45
C ILE A 15 8.05 16.07 -14.54
N CYS A 16 7.01 15.28 -14.24
CA CYS A 16 5.87 15.11 -15.13
C CYS A 16 5.13 16.44 -15.37
N ASP A 17 4.98 17.30 -14.35
CA ASP A 17 4.42 18.64 -14.52
C ASP A 17 5.37 19.61 -15.24
N ILE A 18 6.69 19.50 -15.07
CA ILE A 18 7.69 20.21 -15.89
C ILE A 18 7.61 19.74 -17.35
N GLN A 19 7.51 18.42 -17.61
CA GLN A 19 7.30 17.88 -18.95
C GLN A 19 6.02 18.43 -19.57
N ARG A 20 4.91 18.51 -18.81
CA ARG A 20 3.68 19.15 -19.28
C ARG A 20 3.87 20.63 -19.56
N ASN A 21 4.51 21.41 -18.68
CA ASN A 21 4.68 22.85 -18.86
C ASN A 21 5.66 23.22 -20.00
N LEU A 22 6.74 22.44 -20.18
CA LEU A 22 7.64 22.56 -21.33
C LEU A 22 6.95 22.13 -22.63
N GLN A 23 6.07 21.13 -22.60
CA GLN A 23 5.24 20.73 -23.76
C GLN A 23 4.14 21.75 -24.10
N PHE A 24 3.50 22.40 -23.11
CA PHE A 24 2.49 23.44 -23.35
C PHE A 24 3.08 24.69 -24.02
N SER A 25 4.36 24.96 -23.83
CA SER A 25 5.09 26.02 -24.54
C SER A 25 5.27 25.74 -26.04
N ASN A 26 5.07 24.48 -26.47
CA ASN A 26 5.26 24.00 -27.84
C ASN A 26 3.95 23.73 -28.61
N LEU A 27 2.78 23.82 -27.96
CA LEU A 27 1.48 23.57 -28.60
C LEU A 27 0.84 24.82 -29.25
N GLY A 28 1.53 25.96 -29.23
CA GLY A 28 1.07 27.21 -29.86
C GLY A 28 1.18 27.28 -31.38
N GLY A 29 1.63 26.22 -32.06
CA GLY A 29 1.70 26.22 -33.51
C GLY A 29 2.17 24.91 -34.10
N LEU A 30 1.25 23.98 -34.35
CA LEU A 30 1.40 23.01 -35.44
C LEU A 30 0.02 22.41 -35.77
N GLU A 31 -0.50 22.80 -36.93
CA GLU A 31 -1.65 22.16 -37.57
C GLU A 31 -1.34 20.68 -37.85
N VAL A 32 -2.34 19.84 -37.64
CA VAL A 32 -2.29 18.39 -37.77
C VAL A 32 -2.35 18.00 -39.25
N GLY A 33 -1.29 17.38 -39.75
CA GLY A 33 -1.26 16.64 -41.03
C GLY A 33 -0.94 15.15 -40.82
N PRO A 34 -1.41 14.23 -41.68
CA PRO A 34 -1.42 12.79 -41.38
C PRO A 34 -0.04 12.13 -41.56
N ARG A 35 0.26 11.19 -40.66
CA ARG A 35 1.41 10.26 -40.70
C ARG A 35 1.42 9.41 -41.98
N PRO A 36 2.59 9.11 -42.57
CA PRO A 36 2.79 7.88 -43.33
C PRO A 36 3.45 6.78 -42.49
N ALA A 37 3.24 5.56 -42.95
CA ALA A 37 3.41 4.30 -42.25
C ALA A 37 4.86 3.79 -42.17
N SER A 38 5.07 2.94 -41.17
CA SER A 38 6.26 2.12 -40.93
C SER A 38 6.53 1.16 -42.09
N GLU A 39 7.70 1.25 -42.71
CA GLU A 39 8.25 0.19 -43.55
C GLU A 39 9.39 -0.53 -42.81
N HIS A 40 9.12 -1.80 -42.50
CA HIS A 40 10.12 -2.81 -42.22
C HIS A 40 10.99 -3.00 -43.48
N LEU A 41 12.31 -3.08 -43.33
CA LEU A 41 13.16 -3.64 -44.38
C LEU A 41 14.23 -4.56 -43.81
N GLU A 42 14.08 -5.81 -44.23
CA GLU A 42 14.85 -6.99 -43.93
C GLU A 42 16.27 -6.93 -44.50
N ALA A 43 17.14 -7.75 -43.89
CA ALA A 43 18.47 -8.06 -44.37
C ALA A 43 18.46 -8.52 -45.83
N SER A 44 19.36 -7.96 -46.64
CA SER A 44 19.75 -8.55 -47.92
C SER A 44 21.23 -8.34 -48.19
N ARG A 45 21.96 -9.46 -48.19
CA ARG A 45 23.31 -9.61 -48.74
C ARG A 45 23.28 -9.29 -50.24
N VAL A 46 24.09 -8.34 -50.70
CA VAL A 46 24.55 -8.29 -52.09
C VAL A 46 26.05 -7.99 -52.09
N LEU A 47 26.83 -8.96 -52.57
CA LEU A 47 28.21 -8.80 -52.99
C LEU A 47 28.23 -7.96 -54.26
N HIS A 48 28.93 -6.82 -54.24
CA HIS A 48 29.70 -6.37 -55.40
C HIS A 48 30.90 -5.54 -54.95
N SER A 49 32.07 -6.06 -55.32
CA SER A 49 33.38 -5.44 -55.27
C SER A 49 33.47 -4.23 -56.20
N HIS A 50 33.99 -3.11 -55.71
CA HIS A 50 35.07 -2.40 -56.40
C HIS A 50 35.90 -1.61 -55.39
N ASP A 51 37.12 -2.10 -55.28
CA ASP A 51 38.35 -1.61 -54.67
C ASP A 51 38.57 -0.09 -54.83
N GLU A 52 38.65 0.66 -53.72
CA GLU A 52 39.64 1.73 -53.52
C GLU A 52 39.98 1.89 -52.03
N SER A 53 41.12 1.30 -51.64
CA SER A 53 41.96 1.66 -50.48
C SER A 53 41.45 1.34 -49.07
N PHE A 54 41.32 0.05 -48.80
CA PHE A 54 41.59 -0.51 -47.47
C PHE A 54 43.01 -0.11 -47.00
N ARG A 55 43.10 0.84 -46.07
CA ARG A 55 44.14 0.82 -45.04
C ARG A 55 43.50 0.33 -43.74
N SER A 56 43.45 -1.00 -43.63
CA SER A 56 43.50 -1.67 -42.33
C SER A 56 44.83 -1.29 -41.69
N VAL A 57 44.81 -0.27 -40.84
CA VAL A 57 45.84 -0.07 -39.83
C VAL A 57 45.24 -0.62 -38.56
N ASN A 58 45.85 -1.69 -38.05
CA ASN A 58 45.79 -2.05 -36.64
C ASN A 58 46.15 -0.80 -35.81
N GLY A 59 45.14 0.01 -35.48
CA GLY A 59 45.28 1.20 -34.67
C GLY A 59 44.96 0.83 -33.25
N GLU A 60 45.95 0.35 -32.49
CA GLU A 60 45.93 0.57 -31.06
C GLU A 60 45.65 2.06 -30.85
N LEU A 61 44.47 2.41 -30.32
CA LEU A 61 44.12 3.79 -29.98
C LEU A 61 45.07 4.27 -28.87
N ARG A 62 46.29 4.68 -29.21
CA ARG A 62 47.36 4.95 -28.23
C ARG A 62 47.11 6.25 -27.49
N GLU A 63 46.58 7.26 -28.15
CA GLU A 63 46.31 8.59 -27.60
C GLU A 63 45.06 9.20 -28.23
N LEU A 64 44.34 10.03 -27.47
CA LEU A 64 43.24 10.84 -27.99
C LEU A 64 43.78 12.10 -28.66
N PRO A 65 43.13 12.61 -29.73
CA PRO A 65 43.45 13.92 -30.28
C PRO A 65 43.37 15.01 -29.20
N PRO A 66 44.19 16.08 -29.29
CA PRO A 66 44.12 17.17 -28.33
C PRO A 66 42.74 17.84 -28.39
N VAL A 67 42.22 18.20 -27.22
CA VAL A 67 40.89 18.81 -27.04
C VAL A 67 40.94 20.27 -27.51
N ASP A 68 40.80 20.45 -28.82
CA ASP A 68 40.71 21.73 -29.53
C ASP A 68 39.50 21.72 -30.45
N LEU A 69 38.95 22.90 -30.78
CA LEU A 69 37.73 23.04 -31.58
C LEU A 69 37.76 22.26 -32.91
N SER A 70 38.92 22.26 -33.59
CA SER A 70 39.12 21.54 -34.86
C SER A 70 39.09 20.01 -34.73
N ASN A 71 39.37 19.49 -33.53
CA ASN A 71 39.50 18.07 -33.27
C ASN A 71 38.25 17.46 -32.62
N LEU A 72 37.31 18.27 -32.13
CA LEU A 72 36.06 17.77 -31.52
C LEU A 72 35.28 16.80 -32.42
N PRO A 73 35.13 17.03 -33.75
CA PRO A 73 34.44 16.08 -34.63
C PRO A 73 35.16 14.73 -34.72
N LEU A 74 36.50 14.74 -34.66
CA LEU A 74 37.31 13.52 -34.68
C LEU A 74 37.13 12.74 -33.38
N ILE A 75 37.16 13.43 -32.23
CA ILE A 75 36.92 12.83 -30.91
C ILE A 75 35.50 12.23 -30.85
N LEU A 76 34.49 12.96 -31.33
CA LEU A 76 33.12 12.46 -31.41
C LEU A 76 33.02 11.19 -32.27
N LYS A 77 33.66 11.20 -33.44
CA LYS A 77 33.70 10.04 -34.35
C LYS A 77 34.30 8.82 -33.66
N THR A 78 35.41 9.01 -32.94
CA THR A 78 36.06 7.94 -32.16
C THR A 78 35.14 7.36 -31.08
N ILE A 79 34.36 8.19 -30.40
CA ILE A 79 33.42 7.77 -29.36
C ILE A 79 32.23 6.99 -29.94
N LEU A 80 31.67 7.45 -31.06
CA LEU A 80 30.43 6.89 -31.63
C LEU A 80 30.66 5.67 -32.53
N GLU A 81 31.75 5.62 -33.29
CA GLU A 81 31.98 4.56 -34.31
C GLU A 81 32.88 3.41 -33.80
N GLY A 82 33.42 3.51 -32.58
CA GLY A 82 34.26 2.48 -31.98
C GLY A 82 33.47 1.23 -31.56
N GLY A 83 34.07 0.04 -31.69
CA GLY A 83 33.51 -1.17 -31.09
C GLY A 83 33.56 -1.13 -29.56
N ILE A 84 32.93 -2.10 -28.86
CA ILE A 84 32.87 -2.13 -27.39
C ILE A 84 34.27 -2.01 -26.75
N THR A 85 35.27 -2.71 -27.30
CA THR A 85 36.66 -2.66 -26.84
C THR A 85 37.30 -1.29 -27.03
N ASP A 86 36.95 -0.59 -28.11
CA ASP A 86 37.46 0.75 -28.40
C ASP A 86 36.80 1.79 -27.49
N GLN A 87 35.51 1.65 -27.21
CA GLN A 87 34.78 2.52 -26.27
C GLN A 87 35.35 2.43 -24.84
N MET A 88 35.67 1.23 -24.36
CA MET A 88 36.35 1.05 -23.07
C MET A 88 37.71 1.75 -23.05
N ARG A 89 38.51 1.59 -24.11
CA ARG A 89 39.82 2.22 -24.23
C ARG A 89 39.73 3.74 -24.31
N VAL A 90 38.75 4.27 -25.03
CA VAL A 90 38.48 5.71 -25.10
C VAL A 90 38.10 6.27 -23.74
N ALA A 91 37.24 5.58 -22.98
CA ALA A 91 36.88 5.96 -21.62
C ALA A 91 38.10 6.02 -20.68
N GLU A 92 39.02 5.06 -20.80
CA GLU A 92 40.29 5.06 -20.05
C GLU A 92 41.16 6.26 -20.42
N LEU A 93 41.32 6.56 -21.72
CA LEU A 93 42.13 7.70 -22.18
C LEU A 93 41.54 9.06 -21.72
N ILE A 94 40.21 9.23 -21.78
CA ILE A 94 39.52 10.42 -21.23
C ILE A 94 39.76 10.52 -19.72
N THR A 95 39.81 9.38 -19.02
CA THR A 95 40.03 9.37 -17.57
C THR A 95 41.48 9.69 -17.20
N GLN A 96 42.46 9.26 -18.01
CA GLN A 96 43.88 9.51 -17.79
C GLN A 96 44.26 10.98 -18.01
N ASP A 97 43.64 11.65 -18.99
CA ASP A 97 43.81 13.08 -19.19
C ASP A 97 43.03 13.88 -18.12
N ARG A 98 43.76 14.62 -17.27
CA ARG A 98 43.16 15.45 -16.21
C ARG A 98 42.58 16.74 -16.77
N ASP A 99 43.11 17.24 -17.87
CA ASP A 99 42.72 18.53 -18.45
C ASP A 99 41.63 18.38 -19.53
N PHE A 100 41.25 17.15 -19.88
CA PHE A 100 40.24 16.88 -20.89
C PHE A 100 38.93 17.63 -20.65
N PHE A 101 38.32 17.45 -19.47
CA PHE A 101 37.05 18.11 -19.13
C PHE A 101 37.21 19.63 -18.94
N PRO A 102 38.21 20.14 -18.20
CA PRO A 102 38.47 21.58 -18.14
C PRO A 102 38.57 22.24 -19.52
N LYS A 103 39.39 21.69 -20.43
CA LYS A 103 39.56 22.24 -21.79
C LYS A 103 38.28 22.16 -22.61
N LEU A 104 37.57 21.04 -22.54
CA LEU A 104 36.29 20.88 -23.25
C LEU A 104 35.26 21.92 -22.79
N LEU A 105 35.18 22.15 -21.47
CA LEU A 105 34.24 23.09 -20.90
C LEU A 105 34.65 24.56 -21.13
N ASP A 106 35.95 24.86 -21.21
CA ASP A 106 36.42 26.20 -21.61
C ASP A 106 36.09 26.49 -23.08
N ILE A 107 36.22 25.50 -23.97
CA ILE A 107 35.76 25.61 -25.35
C ILE A 107 34.23 25.82 -25.39
N PHE A 108 33.48 25.05 -24.61
CA PHE A 108 32.03 25.24 -24.50
C PHE A 108 31.65 26.66 -24.08
N ARG A 109 32.25 27.19 -23.00
CA ARG A 109 32.00 28.56 -22.53
C ARG A 109 32.33 29.60 -23.60
N MET A 110 33.45 29.42 -24.30
CA MET A 110 33.84 30.29 -25.42
C MET A 110 32.85 30.23 -26.59
N CYS A 111 32.39 29.05 -27.00
CA CYS A 111 31.39 28.90 -28.05
C CYS A 111 30.03 29.48 -27.64
N GLU A 112 29.68 29.37 -26.35
CA GLU A 112 28.47 29.96 -25.76
C GLU A 112 28.54 31.50 -25.78
N ASP A 113 29.66 32.09 -25.39
CA ASP A 113 29.89 33.54 -25.43
C ASP A 113 29.86 34.11 -26.86
N LEU A 114 30.31 33.32 -27.84
CA LEU A 114 30.27 33.68 -29.26
C LEU A 114 28.93 33.35 -29.94
N GLU A 115 27.97 32.77 -29.22
CA GLU A 115 26.68 32.29 -29.75
C GLU A 115 26.81 31.37 -30.98
N ASN A 116 27.89 30.56 -31.03
CA ASN A 116 28.18 29.67 -32.15
C ASN A 116 27.40 28.34 -32.02
N LEU A 117 26.21 28.30 -32.62
CA LEU A 117 25.29 27.17 -32.51
C LEU A 117 25.82 25.86 -33.10
N ASP A 118 26.58 25.89 -34.20
CA ASP A 118 27.08 24.68 -34.85
C ASP A 118 28.06 23.93 -33.94
N ASP A 119 28.97 24.67 -33.31
CA ASP A 119 29.93 24.10 -32.36
C ASP A 119 29.25 23.68 -31.05
N LEU A 120 28.24 24.42 -30.57
CA LEU A 120 27.45 24.04 -29.40
C LEU A 120 26.68 22.72 -29.63
N HIS A 121 26.12 22.53 -30.83
CA HIS A 121 25.50 21.27 -31.24
C HIS A 121 26.51 20.11 -31.33
N MET A 122 27.75 20.39 -31.75
CA MET A 122 28.84 19.41 -31.74
C MET A 122 29.20 18.99 -30.31
N ILE A 123 29.33 19.97 -29.40
CA ILE A 123 29.62 19.74 -27.98
C ILE A 123 28.49 18.97 -27.31
N PHE A 124 27.22 19.27 -27.61
CA PHE A 124 26.07 18.49 -27.16
C PHE A 124 26.23 17.01 -27.53
N LYS A 125 26.51 16.71 -28.81
CA LYS A 125 26.69 15.34 -29.30
C LYS A 125 27.87 14.65 -28.62
N LEU A 126 28.94 15.38 -28.37
CA LEU A 126 30.13 14.89 -27.69
C LEU A 126 29.87 14.54 -26.22
N VAL A 127 29.27 15.45 -25.45
CA VAL A 127 28.91 15.21 -24.05
C VAL A 127 27.91 14.06 -23.94
N ARG A 128 26.92 14.01 -24.84
CA ARG A 128 26.01 12.87 -24.96
C ARG A 128 26.76 11.56 -25.20
N GLY A 129 27.67 11.53 -26.17
CA GLY A 129 28.49 10.35 -26.47
C GLY A 129 29.32 9.90 -25.27
N ILE A 130 29.93 10.85 -24.54
CA ILE A 130 30.72 10.58 -23.34
C ILE A 130 29.85 9.96 -22.22
N ILE A 131 28.63 10.44 -22.02
CA ILE A 131 27.69 9.86 -21.04
C ILE A 131 27.34 8.42 -21.41
N LEU A 132 27.12 8.14 -22.71
CA LEU A 132 26.78 6.82 -23.23
C LEU A 132 27.96 5.83 -23.26
N LEU A 133 29.19 6.27 -23.00
CA LEU A 133 30.31 5.35 -22.70
C LEU A 133 30.07 4.58 -21.40
N ASN A 134 29.15 5.04 -20.55
CA ASN A 134 28.71 4.36 -19.33
C ASN A 134 29.86 3.98 -18.38
N SER A 135 30.88 4.85 -18.27
CA SER A 135 32.05 4.61 -17.43
C SER A 135 31.90 5.25 -16.04
N PRO A 136 32.04 4.48 -14.94
CA PRO A 136 31.98 5.01 -13.58
C PRO A 136 33.00 6.12 -13.30
N SER A 137 34.23 5.99 -13.80
CA SER A 137 35.29 6.99 -13.58
C SER A 137 35.02 8.31 -14.29
N ILE A 138 34.31 8.26 -15.44
CA ILE A 138 33.82 9.45 -16.12
C ILE A 138 32.71 10.08 -15.30
N PHE A 139 31.73 9.29 -14.83
CA PHE A 139 30.63 9.78 -14.00
C PHE A 139 31.10 10.49 -12.73
N ASP A 140 32.11 9.95 -12.04
CA ASP A 140 32.72 10.59 -10.86
C ASP A 140 33.27 11.99 -11.17
N LYS A 141 33.84 12.19 -12.35
CA LYS A 141 34.32 13.51 -12.80
C LYS A 141 33.15 14.41 -13.23
N ILE A 142 32.37 14.00 -14.23
CA ILE A 142 31.36 14.88 -14.85
C ILE A 142 30.22 15.26 -13.92
N PHE A 143 29.91 14.43 -12.92
CA PHE A 143 28.89 14.73 -11.92
C PHE A 143 29.46 15.39 -10.66
N SER A 144 30.75 15.72 -10.61
CA SER A 144 31.32 16.54 -9.53
C SER A 144 30.69 17.93 -9.49
N ASP A 145 30.74 18.59 -8.33
CA ASP A 145 30.21 19.95 -8.17
C ASP A 145 30.88 20.98 -9.09
N GLU A 146 32.11 20.71 -9.53
CA GLU A 146 32.87 21.55 -10.45
C GLU A 146 32.29 21.55 -11.86
N PHE A 147 31.92 20.38 -12.38
CA PHE A 147 31.58 20.22 -13.80
C PHE A 147 30.09 20.03 -14.08
N ILE A 148 29.30 19.54 -13.12
CA ILE A 148 27.92 19.09 -13.38
C ILE A 148 27.01 20.16 -14.00
N LEU A 149 27.16 21.43 -13.60
CA LEU A 149 26.34 22.51 -14.16
C LEU A 149 26.75 22.83 -15.59
N ASP A 150 28.03 22.81 -15.92
CA ASP A 150 28.49 23.07 -17.29
C ASP A 150 28.18 21.90 -18.22
N ILE A 151 28.23 20.67 -17.70
CA ILE A 151 27.74 19.47 -18.42
C ILE A 151 26.25 19.60 -18.73
N ILE A 152 25.44 20.04 -17.75
CA ILE A 152 24.01 20.33 -18.00
C ILE A 152 23.86 21.46 -19.03
N GLY A 153 24.72 22.48 -18.99
CA GLY A 153 24.76 23.57 -19.97
C GLY A 153 25.01 23.09 -21.39
N ALA A 154 26.01 22.23 -21.59
CA ALA A 154 26.27 21.61 -22.88
C ALA A 154 25.07 20.80 -23.41
N LEU A 155 24.29 20.20 -22.50
CA LEU A 155 23.08 19.45 -22.83
C LEU A 155 21.85 20.33 -23.15
N GLU A 156 21.92 21.66 -22.98
CA GLU A 156 20.83 22.60 -23.33
C GLU A 156 20.67 22.77 -24.86
N TYR A 157 21.73 22.49 -25.61
CA TYR A 157 21.87 22.75 -27.05
C TYR A 157 21.54 21.52 -27.92
N ASP A 158 20.45 20.83 -27.59
CA ASP A 158 19.97 19.68 -28.36
C ASP A 158 19.53 20.10 -29.79
N PRO A 159 20.17 19.58 -30.86
CA PRO A 159 19.78 19.87 -32.24
C PRO A 159 18.35 19.42 -32.60
N GLU A 160 17.79 18.46 -31.87
CA GLU A 160 16.44 17.93 -32.12
C GLU A 160 15.33 18.82 -31.53
N VAL A 161 15.68 19.84 -30.75
CA VAL A 161 14.73 20.74 -30.08
C VAL A 161 14.80 22.14 -30.69
N ALA A 162 13.64 22.67 -31.12
CA ALA A 162 13.55 23.96 -31.81
C ALA A 162 13.99 25.19 -30.98
N LYS A 163 14.04 25.07 -29.65
CA LYS A 163 14.48 26.13 -28.73
C LYS A 163 15.40 25.55 -27.66
N VAL A 164 16.51 26.24 -27.41
CA VAL A 164 17.43 25.93 -26.32
C VAL A 164 16.70 25.95 -24.98
N GLN A 165 16.78 24.86 -24.24
CA GLN A 165 16.13 24.72 -22.94
C GLN A 165 17.05 25.20 -21.84
N LYS A 166 16.63 26.21 -21.06
CA LYS A 166 17.46 26.86 -20.03
C LYS A 166 17.48 26.09 -18.70
N HIS A 167 17.99 24.86 -18.72
CA HIS A 167 18.10 23.97 -17.57
C HIS A 167 18.97 24.52 -16.42
N ARG A 168 20.13 25.12 -16.69
CA ARG A 168 21.02 25.72 -15.68
C ARG A 168 20.35 26.86 -14.93
N ILE A 169 19.63 27.73 -15.63
CA ILE A 169 18.88 28.85 -15.02
C ILE A 169 17.76 28.31 -14.14
N PHE A 170 17.05 27.27 -14.60
CA PHE A 170 16.05 26.61 -13.78
C PHE A 170 16.67 26.07 -12.48
N LEU A 171 17.77 25.30 -12.57
CA LEU A 171 18.45 24.69 -11.42
C LEU A 171 19.05 25.71 -10.45
N LYS A 172 19.50 26.88 -10.92
CA LYS A 172 20.07 27.95 -10.10
C LYS A 172 18.99 28.84 -9.46
N ASP A 173 17.99 29.24 -10.23
CA ASP A 173 17.10 30.34 -9.84
C ASP A 173 15.72 29.85 -9.36
N HIS A 174 15.27 28.68 -9.83
CA HIS A 174 13.91 28.19 -9.57
C HIS A 174 13.85 27.03 -8.59
N VAL A 175 15.00 26.41 -8.31
CA VAL A 175 15.11 25.28 -7.41
C VAL A 175 15.61 25.76 -6.04
N VAL A 176 14.74 25.67 -5.04
CA VAL A 176 15.04 26.04 -3.65
C VAL A 176 15.37 24.77 -2.85
N PHE A 177 16.58 24.72 -2.31
CA PHE A 177 16.96 23.72 -1.32
C PHE A 177 16.30 24.06 0.02
N LYS A 178 15.35 23.21 0.46
CA LYS A 178 14.67 23.36 1.75
C LYS A 178 15.25 22.39 2.77
N GLU A 179 15.71 22.95 3.88
CA GLU A 179 16.23 22.17 5.02
C GLU A 179 15.18 22.16 6.13
N ALA A 180 14.61 20.98 6.41
CA ALA A 180 13.76 20.80 7.60
C ALA A 180 14.58 21.00 8.88
N ILE A 181 15.84 20.54 8.81
CA ILE A 181 16.85 20.63 9.86
C ILE A 181 18.14 21.04 9.17
N PRO A 182 18.85 22.07 9.67
CA PRO A 182 20.12 22.50 9.10
C PRO A 182 21.15 21.38 9.09
N ILE A 183 21.73 21.09 7.92
CA ILE A 183 22.76 20.06 7.77
C ILE A 183 24.13 20.73 7.81
N LYS A 184 24.88 20.47 8.88
CA LYS A 184 26.22 21.06 9.07
C LYS A 184 27.29 20.47 8.14
N ASN A 185 27.10 19.22 7.70
CA ASN A 185 28.10 18.52 6.91
C ASN A 185 27.98 18.89 5.42
N ILE A 186 28.96 19.65 4.93
CA ILE A 186 29.02 20.12 3.53
C ILE A 186 29.06 18.95 2.54
N SER A 187 29.70 17.84 2.88
CA SER A 187 29.76 16.65 2.01
C SER A 187 28.38 16.00 1.85
N VAL A 188 27.55 16.03 2.90
CA VAL A 188 26.15 15.56 2.82
C VAL A 188 25.36 16.45 1.87
N VAL A 189 25.45 17.78 2.04
CA VAL A 189 24.76 18.76 1.20
C VAL A 189 25.17 18.62 -0.27
N SER A 190 26.48 18.50 -0.54
CA SER A 190 27.01 18.23 -1.89
C SER A 190 26.42 16.97 -2.51
N ARG A 191 26.38 15.85 -1.79
CA ARG A 191 25.77 14.59 -2.28
C ARG A 191 24.27 14.73 -2.56
N ILE A 192 23.54 15.48 -1.74
CA ILE A 192 22.11 15.74 -1.96
C ILE A 192 21.91 16.52 -3.27
N HIS A 193 22.69 17.59 -3.48
CA HIS A 193 22.65 18.36 -4.73
C HIS A 193 23.02 17.51 -5.94
N GLN A 194 24.07 16.69 -5.82
CA GLN A 194 24.48 15.78 -6.87
C GLN A 194 23.36 14.80 -7.22
N THR A 195 22.74 14.16 -6.23
CA THR A 195 21.59 13.25 -6.44
C THR A 195 20.45 13.93 -7.18
N TYR A 196 20.08 15.15 -6.77
CA TYR A 196 19.02 15.92 -7.41
C TYR A 196 19.35 16.22 -8.87
N ARG A 197 20.56 16.71 -9.15
CA ARG A 197 21.02 17.07 -10.51
C ARG A 197 21.11 15.85 -11.42
N ILE A 198 21.62 14.72 -10.92
CA ILE A 198 21.65 13.45 -11.69
C ILE A 198 20.22 12.97 -11.97
N GLY A 199 19.32 13.05 -10.98
CA GLY A 199 17.91 12.74 -11.17
C GLY A 199 17.27 13.61 -12.25
N TYR A 200 17.52 14.93 -12.21
CA TYR A 200 17.05 15.86 -13.24
C TYR A 200 17.59 15.52 -14.64
N LEU A 201 18.90 15.22 -14.74
CA LEU A 201 19.52 14.81 -16.00
C LEU A 201 18.90 13.52 -16.55
N LYS A 202 18.64 12.54 -15.67
CA LYS A 202 18.02 11.26 -16.02
C LYS A 202 16.56 11.41 -16.47
N ASP A 203 15.75 12.15 -15.71
CA ASP A 203 14.29 12.17 -15.86
C ASP A 203 13.75 13.36 -16.70
N VAL A 204 14.55 14.41 -16.91
CA VAL A 204 14.15 15.61 -17.69
C VAL A 204 14.95 15.75 -18.98
N ILE A 205 16.28 15.67 -18.90
CA ILE A 205 17.17 16.01 -20.02
C ILE A 205 17.34 14.83 -20.98
N LEU A 206 17.72 13.65 -20.46
CA LEU A 206 18.08 12.47 -21.27
C LEU A 206 17.05 11.31 -21.35
N PRO A 207 15.77 11.37 -20.92
CA PRO A 207 14.86 10.21 -20.94
C PRO A 207 14.72 9.47 -22.28
N ARG A 208 14.89 10.17 -23.40
CA ARG A 208 14.73 9.60 -24.76
C ARG A 208 16.02 9.02 -25.32
N ILE A 209 17.13 9.27 -24.65
CA ILE A 209 18.48 9.11 -25.19
C ILE A 209 19.26 8.00 -24.46
N LEU A 210 18.97 7.80 -23.17
CA LEU A 210 19.64 6.80 -22.35
C LEU A 210 19.24 5.38 -22.76
N ASP A 211 20.24 4.51 -22.89
CA ASP A 211 20.04 3.07 -22.94
C ASP A 211 19.85 2.49 -21.52
N ASP A 212 19.34 1.26 -21.45
CA ASP A 212 19.03 0.61 -20.17
C ASP A 212 20.27 0.47 -19.27
N ALA A 213 21.45 0.27 -19.88
CA ALA A 213 22.71 0.12 -19.15
C ALA A 213 23.14 1.44 -18.48
N THR A 214 23.08 2.56 -19.21
CA THR A 214 23.42 3.88 -18.62
C THR A 214 22.40 4.28 -17.58
N LEU A 215 21.10 4.03 -17.83
CA LEU A 215 20.04 4.30 -16.86
C LEU A 215 20.24 3.53 -15.55
N ALA A 216 20.66 2.27 -15.63
CA ALA A 216 21.00 1.45 -14.46
C ALA A 216 22.20 2.03 -13.68
N SER A 217 23.24 2.50 -14.36
CA SER A 217 24.40 3.14 -13.74
C SER A 217 24.02 4.45 -13.03
N LEU A 218 23.21 5.32 -13.65
CA LEU A 218 22.73 6.55 -13.01
C LEU A 218 21.89 6.25 -11.76
N ASN A 219 21.00 5.25 -11.82
CA ASN A 219 20.25 4.80 -10.64
C ASN A 219 21.18 4.25 -9.55
N THR A 220 22.26 3.55 -9.92
CA THR A 220 23.26 3.05 -8.96
C THR A 220 23.99 4.19 -8.25
N ILE A 221 24.34 5.27 -8.97
CA ILE A 221 24.96 6.46 -8.38
C ILE A 221 23.99 7.15 -7.42
N ILE A 222 22.74 7.37 -7.84
CA ILE A 222 21.68 7.92 -6.99
C ILE A 222 21.51 7.09 -5.71
N HIS A 223 21.44 5.76 -5.85
CA HIS A 223 21.29 4.84 -4.73
C HIS A 223 22.50 4.88 -3.78
N THR A 224 23.71 4.97 -4.32
CA THR A 224 24.95 5.06 -3.54
C THR A 224 25.03 6.37 -2.78
N ASN A 225 24.63 7.48 -3.40
CA ASN A 225 24.55 8.77 -2.72
C ASN A 225 23.51 8.78 -1.60
N ASN A 226 22.32 8.22 -1.84
CA ASN A 226 21.30 8.09 -0.80
C ASN A 226 21.83 7.28 0.40
N ALA A 227 22.48 6.14 0.15
CA ALA A 227 23.09 5.32 1.19
C ALA A 227 24.15 6.09 1.99
N ALA A 228 25.03 6.84 1.31
CA ALA A 228 26.07 7.64 1.95
C ALA A 228 25.48 8.76 2.82
N VAL A 229 24.48 9.48 2.30
CA VAL A 229 23.83 10.57 3.02
C VAL A 229 23.14 10.04 4.28
N ILE A 230 22.34 8.97 4.18
CA ILE A 230 21.65 8.40 5.34
C ILE A 230 22.64 7.88 6.38
N SER A 231 23.71 7.22 5.95
CA SER A 231 24.73 6.73 6.87
C SER A 231 25.35 7.89 7.66
N LEU A 232 25.73 8.97 6.98
CA LEU A 232 26.31 10.15 7.62
C LEU A 232 25.35 10.87 8.57
N LEU A 233 24.06 10.97 8.22
CA LEU A 233 23.06 11.60 9.09
C LEU A 233 22.66 10.72 10.26
N LYS A 234 22.59 9.40 10.06
CA LYS A 234 22.30 8.42 11.12
C LYS A 234 23.39 8.42 12.19
N ASP A 235 24.65 8.51 11.77
CA ASP A 235 25.78 8.50 12.69
C ASP A 235 25.97 9.85 13.42
N ASP A 236 25.27 10.92 13.00
CA ASP A 236 25.19 12.20 13.70
C ASP A 236 24.09 12.18 14.77
N ALA A 237 24.47 11.82 16.01
CA ALA A 237 23.54 11.80 17.14
C ALA A 237 22.90 13.17 17.42
N CYS A 238 23.60 14.28 17.17
CA CYS A 238 23.04 15.62 17.37
C CYS A 238 21.93 15.92 16.37
N PHE A 239 22.09 15.45 15.13
CA PHE A 239 21.08 15.60 14.08
C PHE A 239 19.78 14.85 14.44
N ILE A 240 19.90 13.59 14.85
CA ILE A 240 18.74 12.77 15.23
C ILE A 240 18.04 13.35 16.47
N GLN A 241 18.80 13.78 17.49
CA GLN A 241 18.23 14.41 18.68
C GLN A 241 17.52 15.74 18.36
N ASP A 242 18.10 16.59 17.51
CA ASP A 242 17.47 17.84 17.07
C ASP A 242 16.15 17.55 16.32
N LEU A 243 16.14 16.54 15.43
CA LEU A 243 14.95 16.10 14.70
C LEU A 243 13.79 15.76 15.65
N PHE A 244 14.00 14.84 16.59
CA PHE A 244 12.93 14.43 17.51
C PHE A 244 12.55 15.52 18.51
N SER A 245 13.52 16.30 19.00
CA SER A 245 13.23 17.40 19.94
C SER A 245 12.34 18.48 19.31
N ARG A 246 12.56 18.83 18.04
CA ARG A 246 11.72 19.78 17.30
C ARG A 246 10.32 19.24 17.08
N MET A 247 10.19 17.97 16.66
CA MET A 247 8.88 17.35 16.45
C MET A 247 8.07 17.22 17.74
N ARG A 248 8.73 17.05 18.90
CA ARG A 248 8.08 17.02 20.23
C ARG A 248 7.77 18.40 20.80
N SER A 249 8.21 19.48 20.17
CA SER A 249 8.02 20.83 20.70
C SER A 249 6.53 21.19 20.71
N PRO A 250 5.96 21.61 21.86
CA PRO A 250 4.55 21.96 21.96
C PRO A 250 4.18 23.23 21.17
N ASN A 251 5.18 24.04 20.80
CA ASN A 251 5.00 25.31 20.10
C ASN A 251 5.27 25.21 18.58
N ILE A 252 5.34 24.00 18.03
CA ILE A 252 5.61 23.81 16.60
C ILE A 252 4.43 24.28 15.74
N SER A 253 4.71 25.03 14.67
CA SER A 253 3.69 25.40 13.68
C SER A 253 3.26 24.17 12.87
N MET A 254 2.03 24.17 12.38
CA MET A 254 1.53 23.05 11.54
C MET A 254 2.36 22.87 10.26
N GLU A 255 2.86 23.97 9.67
CA GLU A 255 3.74 23.92 8.50
C GLU A 255 5.08 23.27 8.83
N SER A 256 5.73 23.68 9.92
CA SER A 256 7.00 23.09 10.34
C SER A 256 6.85 21.62 10.74
N LYS A 257 5.75 21.27 11.44
CA LYS A 257 5.41 19.87 11.76
C LYS A 257 5.26 19.04 10.48
N ARG A 258 4.57 19.58 9.47
CA ARG A 258 4.42 18.92 8.18
C ARG A 258 5.76 18.69 7.49
N GLU A 259 6.62 19.69 7.45
CA GLU A 259 7.95 19.60 6.84
C GLU A 259 8.83 18.56 7.54
N LEU A 260 8.83 18.50 8.88
CA LEU A 260 9.59 17.51 9.65
C LEU A 260 9.06 16.08 9.47
N VAL A 261 7.73 15.89 9.46
CA VAL A 261 7.13 14.55 9.26
C VAL A 261 7.39 14.04 7.86
N LEU A 262 7.28 14.90 6.83
CA LEU A 262 7.63 14.53 5.45
C LEU A 262 9.12 14.20 5.32
N PHE A 263 9.98 14.96 5.99
CA PHE A 263 11.40 14.65 6.06
C PHE A 263 11.66 13.29 6.73
N LEU A 264 11.04 13.00 7.87
CA LEU A 264 11.17 11.71 8.55
C LEU A 264 10.68 10.54 7.68
N HIS A 265 9.53 10.70 7.03
CA HIS A 265 8.98 9.71 6.10
C HIS A 265 9.97 9.42 4.97
N GLU A 266 10.58 10.45 4.43
CA GLU A 266 11.54 10.29 3.34
C GLU A 266 12.86 9.68 3.79
N PHE A 267 13.36 10.10 4.95
CA PHE A 267 14.53 9.50 5.60
C PHE A 267 14.34 7.99 5.82
N CYS A 268 13.15 7.58 6.29
CA CYS A 268 12.76 6.16 6.42
C CYS A 268 12.60 5.47 5.06
N THR A 269 12.10 6.16 4.04
CA THR A 269 11.90 5.58 2.69
C THR A 269 13.23 5.28 2.02
N LEU A 270 14.18 6.21 2.10
CA LEU A 270 15.50 6.06 1.51
C LEU A 270 16.38 5.05 2.25
N SER A 271 15.99 4.61 3.46
CA SER A 271 16.73 3.57 4.18
C SER A 271 16.89 2.30 3.33
N LYS A 272 15.98 2.06 2.38
CA LYS A 272 16.07 0.97 1.40
C LYS A 272 17.39 0.95 0.64
N SER A 273 18.08 2.10 0.54
CA SER A 273 19.40 2.20 -0.08
C SER A 273 20.54 1.64 0.76
N LEU A 274 20.33 1.40 2.05
CA LEU A 274 21.31 0.80 2.94
C LEU A 274 21.30 -0.75 2.83
N PRO A 275 22.39 -1.43 3.20
CA PRO A 275 22.35 -2.88 3.43
C PRO A 275 21.37 -3.27 4.55
N LEU A 276 20.73 -4.44 4.45
CA LEU A 276 19.66 -4.89 5.36
C LEU A 276 20.02 -4.76 6.85
N VAL A 277 21.24 -5.13 7.24
CA VAL A 277 21.70 -5.03 8.65
C VAL A 277 21.70 -3.59 9.15
N GLN A 278 22.09 -2.63 8.30
CA GLN A 278 22.10 -1.23 8.65
C GLN A 278 20.69 -0.64 8.69
N GLN A 279 19.78 -1.14 7.83
CA GLN A 279 18.35 -0.80 7.86
C GLN A 279 17.74 -1.20 9.21
N LEU A 280 17.86 -2.48 9.59
CA LEU A 280 17.31 -2.99 10.85
C LEU A 280 17.83 -2.19 12.06
N ARG A 281 19.14 -1.87 12.06
CA ARG A 281 19.72 -1.02 13.10
C ARG A 281 19.11 0.38 13.10
N LEU A 282 18.96 1.02 11.94
CA LEU A 282 18.36 2.35 11.84
C LEU A 282 16.93 2.38 12.40
N PHE A 283 16.08 1.44 12.00
CA PHE A 283 14.69 1.38 12.49
C PHE A 283 14.62 1.12 14.01
N ARG A 284 15.52 0.30 14.56
CA ARG A 284 15.61 0.11 16.01
C ARG A 284 16.07 1.38 16.72
N ASP A 285 17.08 2.07 16.20
CA ASP A 285 17.60 3.31 16.80
C ASP A 285 16.50 4.40 16.77
N LEU A 286 15.80 4.56 15.64
CA LEU A 286 14.64 5.47 15.50
C LEU A 286 13.47 5.09 16.42
N SER A 287 13.21 3.79 16.61
CA SER A 287 12.20 3.32 17.57
C SER A 287 12.58 3.73 19.00
N GLY A 288 13.86 3.62 19.37
CA GLY A 288 14.35 4.05 20.69
C GLY A 288 14.29 5.56 20.90
N GLU A 289 14.46 6.34 19.82
CA GLU A 289 14.30 7.80 19.84
C GLU A 289 12.83 8.25 19.85
N GLY A 290 11.86 7.35 19.74
CA GLY A 290 10.43 7.63 19.93
C GLY A 290 9.64 7.98 18.67
N VAL A 291 9.97 7.40 17.51
CA VAL A 291 9.15 7.55 16.28
C VAL A 291 7.67 7.26 16.50
N PHE A 292 7.34 6.24 17.28
CA PHE A 292 5.93 5.85 17.45
C PHE A 292 5.10 6.87 18.25
N GLU A 293 5.74 7.70 19.09
CA GLU A 293 5.06 8.81 19.77
C GLU A 293 4.70 9.90 18.76
N ILE A 294 5.64 10.23 17.87
CA ILE A 294 5.41 11.18 16.76
C ILE A 294 4.31 10.68 15.85
N VAL A 295 4.34 9.40 15.46
CA VAL A 295 3.29 8.78 14.65
C VAL A 295 1.93 8.85 15.35
N SER A 296 1.89 8.58 16.66
CA SER A 296 0.64 8.65 17.44
C SER A 296 0.03 10.06 17.44
N ASP A 297 0.86 11.09 17.51
CA ASP A 297 0.45 12.49 17.41
C ASP A 297 0.04 12.86 15.97
N VAL A 298 0.78 12.39 14.96
CA VAL A 298 0.50 12.57 13.54
C VAL A 298 -0.86 11.99 13.13
N LEU A 299 -1.19 10.78 13.58
CA LEU A 299 -2.45 10.11 13.26
C LEU A 299 -3.69 10.80 13.87
N GLN A 300 -3.50 11.70 14.84
CA GLN A 300 -4.56 12.51 15.42
C GLN A 300 -4.78 13.83 14.67
N SER A 301 -3.92 14.17 13.70
CA SER A 301 -4.01 15.38 12.89
C SER A 301 -5.20 15.34 11.92
N GLN A 302 -5.73 16.52 11.59
CA GLN A 302 -6.71 16.68 10.51
C GLN A 302 -6.06 16.80 9.12
N ASP A 303 -4.74 17.04 9.05
CA ASP A 303 -4.01 17.13 7.79
C ASP A 303 -3.76 15.74 7.20
N ARG A 304 -4.48 15.42 6.12
CA ARG A 304 -4.42 14.15 5.40
C ARG A 304 -3.01 13.81 4.91
N LYS A 305 -2.20 14.80 4.53
CA LYS A 305 -0.83 14.58 4.04
C LYS A 305 0.10 14.14 5.17
N ILE A 306 -0.07 14.72 6.34
CA ILE A 306 0.69 14.32 7.55
C ILE A 306 0.27 12.91 7.98
N VAL A 307 -1.04 12.64 8.03
CA VAL A 307 -1.57 11.30 8.36
C VAL A 307 -1.06 10.24 7.37
N SER A 308 -1.10 10.53 6.06
CA SER A 308 -0.56 9.63 5.03
C SER A 308 0.91 9.31 5.24
N ALA A 309 1.77 10.32 5.44
CA ALA A 309 3.18 10.11 5.73
C ALA A 309 3.40 9.31 7.02
N GLY A 310 2.59 9.54 8.06
CA GLY A 310 2.64 8.77 9.30
C GLY A 310 2.28 7.29 9.11
N THR A 311 1.23 7.00 8.34
CA THR A 311 0.81 5.63 7.99
C THR A 311 1.89 4.92 7.16
N ASP A 312 2.49 5.61 6.19
CA ASP A 312 3.57 5.06 5.38
C ASP A 312 4.82 4.76 6.24
N ILE A 313 5.16 5.62 7.21
CA ILE A 313 6.21 5.33 8.21
C ILE A 313 5.88 4.03 8.96
N VAL A 314 4.64 3.85 9.44
CA VAL A 314 4.24 2.61 10.13
C VAL A 314 4.43 1.38 9.24
N ILE A 315 4.02 1.46 7.97
CA ILE A 315 4.21 0.37 7.00
C ILE A 315 5.69 0.08 6.77
N LEU A 316 6.55 1.11 6.67
CA LEU A 316 8.00 0.92 6.55
C LEU A 316 8.58 0.16 7.75
N PHE A 317 8.17 0.50 8.98
CA PHE A 317 8.58 -0.23 10.18
C PHE A 317 8.07 -1.69 10.19
N LEU A 318 6.80 -1.90 9.85
CA LEU A 318 6.20 -3.24 9.80
C LEU A 318 6.86 -4.14 8.76
N ASN A 319 7.26 -3.61 7.61
CA ASN A 319 7.96 -4.39 6.59
C ASN A 319 9.38 -4.81 7.02
N GLN A 320 9.97 -4.11 8.00
CA GLN A 320 11.34 -4.36 8.46
C GLN A 320 11.35 -5.27 9.69
N ASP A 321 10.65 -4.87 10.75
CA ASP A 321 10.46 -5.66 11.96
C ASP A 321 9.15 -5.27 12.67
N PRO A 322 8.08 -6.06 12.50
CA PRO A 322 6.82 -5.84 13.19
C PRO A 322 6.94 -5.78 14.72
N ASN A 323 7.96 -6.42 15.32
CA ASN A 323 8.09 -6.52 16.77
C ASN A 323 8.44 -5.19 17.43
N LEU A 324 9.03 -4.24 16.69
CA LEU A 324 9.28 -2.89 17.19
C LEU A 324 7.94 -2.20 17.52
N LEU A 325 6.99 -2.24 16.57
CA LEU A 325 5.67 -1.67 16.79
C LEU A 325 4.87 -2.45 17.83
N ARG A 326 4.96 -3.79 17.81
CA ARG A 326 4.26 -4.63 18.80
C ARG A 326 4.74 -4.36 20.22
N SER A 327 6.05 -4.29 20.45
CA SER A 327 6.61 -4.02 21.78
C SER A 327 6.17 -2.64 22.29
N TYR A 328 6.18 -1.61 21.43
CA TYR A 328 5.67 -0.29 21.77
C TYR A 328 4.18 -0.30 22.14
N ILE A 329 3.32 -0.96 21.35
CA ILE A 329 1.86 -1.03 21.64
C ILE A 329 1.60 -1.71 22.99
N VAL A 330 2.33 -2.78 23.32
CA VAL A 330 2.15 -3.51 24.59
C VAL A 330 2.60 -2.69 25.80
N GLN A 331 3.57 -1.80 25.63
CA GLN A 331 4.08 -0.96 26.72
C GLN A 331 3.18 0.26 27.02
N GLN A 332 2.23 0.59 26.15
CA GLN A 332 1.36 1.75 26.35
C GLN A 332 0.19 1.47 27.30
N GLU A 333 0.07 2.28 28.35
CA GLU A 333 -1.11 2.35 29.20
C GLU A 333 -2.06 3.47 28.70
N GLY A 334 -3.18 3.14 28.05
CA GLY A 334 -4.22 4.13 27.70
C GLY A 334 -4.62 4.18 26.21
N ASN A 335 -4.70 5.39 25.64
CA ASN A 335 -4.96 5.64 24.20
C ASN A 335 -3.83 5.04 23.36
N SER A 336 -3.95 3.74 23.12
CA SER A 336 -2.94 2.98 22.42
C SER A 336 -2.88 3.42 20.95
N LEU A 337 -1.68 3.39 20.37
CA LEU A 337 -1.48 3.54 18.93
C LEU A 337 -2.36 2.55 18.15
N LEU A 338 -2.61 1.36 18.69
CA LEU A 338 -3.58 0.41 18.15
C LEU A 338 -4.99 1.01 18.03
N GLY A 339 -5.49 1.69 19.05
CA GLY A 339 -6.78 2.38 19.01
C GLY A 339 -6.83 3.50 17.97
N LEU A 340 -5.73 4.24 17.79
CA LEU A 340 -5.62 5.25 16.73
C LEU A 340 -5.64 4.62 15.34
N LEU A 341 -4.98 3.48 15.13
CA LEU A 341 -5.00 2.74 13.87
C LEU A 341 -6.41 2.20 13.55
N VAL A 342 -7.11 1.66 14.55
CA VAL A 342 -8.51 1.21 14.43
C VAL A 342 -9.43 2.37 14.08
N LYS A 343 -9.31 3.51 14.79
CA LYS A 343 -10.07 4.73 14.48
C LYS A 343 -9.72 5.26 13.10
N GLY A 344 -8.45 5.18 12.71
CA GLY A 344 -7.96 5.61 11.40
C GLY A 344 -8.59 4.81 10.26
N MET A 345 -8.78 3.50 10.42
CA MET A 345 -9.45 2.64 9.45
C MET A 345 -10.90 3.08 9.16
N VAL A 346 -11.61 3.58 10.18
CA VAL A 346 -13.01 4.03 10.04
C VAL A 346 -13.17 5.51 9.74
N THR A 347 -12.08 6.26 9.68
CA THR A 347 -12.06 7.71 9.40
C THR A 347 -11.82 7.95 7.90
N ASP A 348 -12.58 8.88 7.31
CA ASP A 348 -12.43 9.23 5.90
C ASP A 348 -11.32 10.27 5.67
N PHE A 349 -10.10 9.79 5.43
CA PHE A 349 -8.96 10.62 5.05
C PHE A 349 -8.84 10.87 3.53
N GLY A 350 -9.69 10.25 2.68
CA GLY A 350 -9.47 10.22 1.22
C GLY A 350 -8.42 9.20 0.77
N GLU A 351 -8.12 9.16 -0.54
CA GLU A 351 -6.97 8.46 -1.16
C GLU A 351 -6.75 6.97 -0.77
N GLN A 352 -7.81 6.18 -0.54
CA GLN A 352 -7.70 4.76 -0.16
C GLN A 352 -6.88 4.50 1.13
N MET A 353 -6.69 5.51 1.97
CA MET A 353 -5.96 5.41 3.24
C MET A 353 -6.50 4.31 4.18
N HIS A 354 -7.81 4.06 4.14
CA HIS A 354 -8.46 2.97 4.88
C HIS A 354 -7.93 1.58 4.52
N CYS A 355 -7.39 1.37 3.31
CA CYS A 355 -6.73 0.12 2.91
C CYS A 355 -5.35 -0.03 3.57
N GLN A 356 -4.61 1.08 3.72
CA GLN A 356 -3.33 1.05 4.42
C GLN A 356 -3.50 0.73 5.91
N PHE A 357 -4.50 1.32 6.57
CA PHE A 357 -4.83 0.97 7.96
C PHE A 357 -5.25 -0.50 8.12
N LEU A 358 -6.06 -1.02 7.17
CA LEU A 358 -6.43 -2.44 7.14
C LEU A 358 -5.17 -3.34 7.07
N GLU A 359 -4.22 -3.01 6.19
CA GLU A 359 -3.00 -3.80 6.03
C GLU A 359 -2.12 -3.76 7.29
N ILE A 360 -1.97 -2.59 7.91
CA ILE A 360 -1.28 -2.43 9.19
C ILE A 360 -1.91 -3.33 10.26
N LEU A 361 -3.25 -3.30 10.38
CA LEU A 361 -3.97 -4.11 11.35
C LEU A 361 -3.83 -5.61 11.05
N ARG A 362 -3.85 -6.02 9.77
CA ARG A 362 -3.60 -7.43 9.39
C ARG A 362 -2.22 -7.89 9.81
N ILE A 363 -1.16 -7.13 9.53
CA ILE A 363 0.22 -7.49 9.92
C ILE A 363 0.35 -7.57 11.45
N LEU A 364 -0.26 -6.62 12.17
CA LEU A 364 -0.24 -6.63 13.64
C LEU A 364 -0.97 -7.85 14.22
N MET A 365 -2.08 -8.23 13.60
CA MET A 365 -2.98 -9.30 14.03
C MET A 365 -2.67 -10.65 13.39
N ASP A 366 -1.62 -10.82 12.59
CA ASP A 366 -1.33 -12.09 11.92
C ASP A 366 -0.79 -13.14 12.91
N SER A 367 -1.53 -14.24 13.04
CA SER A 367 -1.19 -15.38 13.88
C SER A 367 -0.16 -16.35 13.27
N PHE A 368 0.19 -16.23 11.98
CA PHE A 368 1.14 -17.14 11.32
C PHE A 368 2.58 -16.60 11.27
N THR A 369 2.74 -15.27 11.17
CA THR A 369 4.08 -14.65 11.11
C THR A 369 4.68 -14.50 12.51
N MET A 370 5.46 -15.51 12.92
CA MET A 370 6.34 -15.56 14.11
C MET A 370 5.65 -15.50 15.49
N SER A 371 6.07 -16.38 16.40
CA SER A 371 5.55 -16.52 17.77
C SER A 371 6.11 -15.46 18.71
N GLY A 372 5.30 -14.98 19.66
CA GLY A 372 5.79 -14.07 20.71
C GLY A 372 4.69 -13.57 21.65
N ALA A 373 5.00 -13.45 22.94
CA ALA A 373 4.05 -13.03 23.98
C ALA A 373 3.38 -11.68 23.69
N HIS A 374 4.08 -10.74 23.06
CA HIS A 374 3.51 -9.45 22.67
C HIS A 374 2.36 -9.56 21.67
N ARG A 375 2.37 -10.59 20.80
CA ARG A 375 1.31 -10.81 19.81
C ARG A 375 -0.01 -11.15 20.51
N ASP A 376 0.02 -12.10 21.44
CA ASP A 376 -1.19 -12.56 22.13
C ASP A 376 -1.82 -11.41 22.95
N VAL A 377 -0.98 -10.57 23.56
CA VAL A 377 -1.43 -9.35 24.26
C VAL A 377 -2.09 -8.36 23.31
N ILE A 378 -1.53 -8.11 22.12
CA ILE A 378 -2.14 -7.19 21.14
C ILE A 378 -3.48 -7.73 20.64
N ILE A 379 -3.55 -9.03 20.36
CA ILE A 379 -4.78 -9.69 19.95
C ILE A 379 -5.84 -9.53 21.05
N GLU A 380 -5.46 -9.76 22.30
CA GLU A 380 -6.35 -9.57 23.45
C GLU A 380 -6.84 -8.12 23.57
N ILE A 381 -5.94 -7.14 23.52
CA ILE A 381 -6.31 -5.72 23.54
C ILE A 381 -7.29 -5.38 22.40
N PHE A 382 -7.04 -5.88 21.18
CA PHE A 382 -7.93 -5.65 20.04
C PHE A 382 -9.34 -6.19 20.29
N TYR A 383 -9.44 -7.44 20.75
CA TYR A 383 -10.71 -8.09 21.00
C TYR A 383 -11.49 -7.44 22.16
N GLU A 384 -10.81 -7.07 23.24
CA GLU A 384 -11.45 -6.48 24.42
C GLU A 384 -11.86 -5.02 24.23
N ARG A 385 -11.08 -4.24 23.46
CA ARG A 385 -11.26 -2.76 23.41
C ARG A 385 -11.72 -2.23 22.06
N HIS A 386 -11.55 -2.97 20.97
CA HIS A 386 -11.71 -2.42 19.62
C HIS A 386 -12.68 -3.19 18.72
N LEU A 387 -12.89 -4.49 18.96
CA LEU A 387 -13.80 -5.30 18.14
C LEU A 387 -15.23 -4.73 18.15
N ASP A 388 -15.78 -4.47 19.34
CA ASP A 388 -17.17 -4.00 19.48
C ASP A 388 -17.38 -2.65 18.78
N TYR A 389 -16.39 -1.75 18.87
CA TYR A 389 -16.42 -0.48 18.15
C TYR A 389 -16.54 -0.68 16.62
N LEU A 390 -15.76 -1.61 16.04
CA LEU A 390 -15.83 -1.91 14.61
C LEU A 390 -17.16 -2.54 14.19
N VAL A 391 -17.70 -3.43 15.01
CA VAL A 391 -19.00 -4.06 14.78
C VAL A 391 -20.13 -3.02 14.88
N ASP A 392 -20.06 -2.10 15.84
CA ASP A 392 -21.04 -1.03 16.03
C ASP A 392 -20.96 0.02 14.91
N VAL A 393 -19.78 0.28 14.35
CA VAL A 393 -19.59 1.10 13.14
C VAL A 393 -20.38 0.51 11.96
N ILE A 394 -20.35 -0.81 11.77
CA ILE A 394 -21.15 -1.47 10.74
C ILE A 394 -22.65 -1.34 11.04
N ALA A 395 -23.07 -1.67 12.26
CA ALA A 395 -24.47 -1.69 12.65
C ALA A 395 -25.13 -0.30 12.56
N SER A 396 -24.44 0.74 13.05
CA SER A 396 -24.91 2.14 13.00
C SER A 396 -24.97 2.72 11.58
N SER A 397 -24.15 2.19 10.67
CA SER A 397 -24.11 2.63 9.26
C SER A 397 -25.19 1.96 8.39
N CYS A 398 -25.94 0.99 8.93
CA CYS A 398 -26.94 0.23 8.18
C CYS A 398 -28.38 0.61 8.61
N PRO A 399 -29.35 0.65 7.67
CA PRO A 399 -30.73 1.01 8.01
C PRO A 399 -31.37 0.03 9.02
N SER A 400 -32.09 0.59 10.00
CA SER A 400 -32.95 -0.21 10.89
C SER A 400 -34.20 -0.71 10.13
N ARG A 401 -34.59 -1.97 10.37
CA ARG A 401 -35.84 -2.57 9.82
C ARG A 401 -37.12 -1.88 10.30
N SER A 402 -37.06 -1.02 11.33
CA SER A 402 -38.26 -0.35 11.88
C SER A 402 -38.70 0.90 11.13
N ALA A 403 -37.94 1.39 10.14
CA ALA A 403 -38.40 2.43 9.22
C ALA A 403 -39.35 1.84 8.18
N THR A 404 -40.49 1.32 8.66
CA THR A 404 -41.64 1.02 7.82
C THR A 404 -42.12 2.34 7.21
N ARG A 405 -42.04 2.39 5.88
CA ARG A 405 -42.83 3.19 4.95
C ARG A 405 -44.02 3.89 5.63
N THR A 406 -43.80 5.10 6.15
CA THR A 406 -44.88 6.05 6.38
C THR A 406 -44.92 7.01 5.20
N SER A 407 -46.14 7.24 4.73
CA SER A 407 -46.54 7.97 3.53
C SER A 407 -45.72 9.24 3.22
N PRO A 408 -45.47 9.58 1.94
CA PRO A 408 -44.89 10.86 1.57
C PRO A 408 -45.95 11.95 1.79
N ASN A 409 -46.00 12.53 2.99
CA ASN A 409 -46.59 13.84 3.28
C ASN A 409 -46.46 14.16 4.78
N SER A 410 -45.32 14.74 5.16
CA SER A 410 -45.30 15.82 6.16
C SER A 410 -44.03 16.64 5.95
N ALA A 411 -44.23 17.89 5.59
CA ALA A 411 -43.20 18.90 5.53
C ALA A 411 -42.91 19.41 6.96
N VAL A 412 -41.71 19.99 7.11
CA VAL A 412 -41.19 20.78 8.24
C VAL A 412 -40.79 19.90 9.45
N VAL A 413 -39.58 19.94 10.01
CA VAL A 413 -38.66 21.06 10.33
C VAL A 413 -37.22 20.55 10.26
N GLY A 414 -36.33 21.34 9.68
CA GLY A 414 -34.90 21.05 9.56
C GLY A 414 -34.21 20.94 10.92
N GLY A 415 -33.56 19.80 11.12
CA GLY A 415 -32.43 19.63 12.03
C GLY A 415 -31.27 19.11 11.21
N ASN A 416 -30.22 19.94 11.07
CA ASN A 416 -28.96 19.58 10.43
C ASN A 416 -28.23 18.50 11.24
N THR A 417 -28.66 17.25 11.11
CA THR A 417 -27.79 16.10 11.34
C THR A 417 -27.46 15.53 9.97
N GLU A 418 -26.50 16.14 9.28
CA GLU A 418 -25.70 15.44 8.27
C GLU A 418 -24.98 14.30 9.01
N GLY A 419 -25.70 13.20 9.26
CA GLY A 419 -25.13 11.98 9.80
C GLY A 419 -24.05 11.55 8.83
N HIS A 420 -22.80 11.64 9.26
CA HIS A 420 -21.61 11.33 8.47
C HIS A 420 -21.70 9.88 8.01
N ARG A 421 -22.33 9.63 6.86
CA ARG A 421 -22.56 8.28 6.34
C ARG A 421 -21.19 7.72 5.99
N ILE A 422 -20.74 6.74 6.77
CA ILE A 422 -19.46 6.07 6.54
C ILE A 422 -19.44 5.54 5.11
N LYS A 423 -18.32 5.81 4.42
CA LYS A 423 -18.11 5.40 3.05
C LYS A 423 -18.25 3.88 2.91
N PRO A 424 -18.95 3.38 1.87
CA PRO A 424 -19.09 1.94 1.64
C PRO A 424 -17.76 1.18 1.66
N GLU A 425 -16.70 1.75 1.10
CA GLU A 425 -15.37 1.13 1.01
C GLU A 425 -14.74 0.90 2.39
N ILE A 426 -15.01 1.78 3.35
CA ILE A 426 -14.59 1.62 4.75
C ILE A 426 -15.29 0.42 5.38
N LEU A 427 -16.61 0.28 5.19
CA LEU A 427 -17.38 -0.85 5.72
C LEU A 427 -16.91 -2.18 5.12
N LEU A 428 -16.53 -2.17 3.84
CA LEU A 428 -15.92 -3.32 3.18
C LEU A 428 -14.62 -3.73 3.87
N ASN A 429 -13.71 -2.78 4.14
CA ASN A 429 -12.45 -3.06 4.80
C ASN A 429 -12.63 -3.56 6.25
N VAL A 430 -13.57 -2.99 7.00
CA VAL A 430 -13.92 -3.50 8.34
C VAL A 430 -14.39 -4.94 8.23
N CYS A 431 -15.31 -5.24 7.32
CA CYS A 431 -15.80 -6.61 7.09
C CYS A 431 -14.66 -7.56 6.68
N GLU A 432 -13.71 -7.09 5.88
CA GLU A 432 -12.54 -7.86 5.49
C GLU A 432 -11.58 -8.15 6.64
N LEU A 433 -11.36 -7.20 7.55
CA LEU A 433 -10.61 -7.43 8.78
C LEU A 433 -11.29 -8.48 9.64
N LEU A 434 -12.62 -8.42 9.76
CA LEU A 434 -13.40 -9.40 10.51
C LEU A 434 -13.31 -10.80 9.88
N CYS A 435 -13.37 -10.92 8.56
CA CYS A 435 -13.11 -12.19 7.86
C CYS A 435 -11.70 -12.72 8.16
N PHE A 436 -10.68 -11.84 8.11
CA PHE A 436 -9.31 -12.19 8.44
C PHE A 436 -9.21 -12.74 9.88
N CYS A 437 -9.82 -12.05 10.85
CA CYS A 437 -9.88 -12.49 12.23
C CYS A 437 -10.55 -13.88 12.38
N VAL A 438 -11.61 -14.18 11.61
CA VAL A 438 -12.29 -15.49 11.68
C VAL A 438 -11.35 -16.62 11.27
N VAL A 439 -10.51 -16.37 10.27
CA VAL A 439 -9.55 -17.36 9.75
C VAL A 439 -8.36 -17.51 10.70
N HIS A 440 -7.80 -16.40 11.17
CA HIS A 440 -6.53 -16.38 11.92
C HIS A 440 -6.69 -16.64 13.43
N HIS A 441 -7.85 -16.33 14.03
CA HIS A 441 -8.09 -16.44 15.48
C HIS A 441 -9.35 -17.26 15.83
N PRO A 442 -9.39 -18.54 15.46
CA PRO A 442 -10.63 -19.34 15.52
C PRO A 442 -11.23 -19.47 16.93
N TYR A 443 -10.40 -19.45 17.98
CA TYR A 443 -10.86 -19.56 19.37
C TYR A 443 -11.37 -18.22 19.93
N ARG A 444 -10.60 -17.13 19.78
CA ARG A 444 -10.95 -15.81 20.32
C ARG A 444 -12.18 -15.22 19.62
N ILE A 445 -12.28 -15.39 18.29
CA ILE A 445 -13.43 -14.88 17.53
C ILE A 445 -14.72 -15.59 17.94
N LYS A 446 -14.66 -16.89 18.25
CA LYS A 446 -15.80 -17.68 18.69
C LYS A 446 -16.40 -17.12 19.98
N CYS A 447 -15.57 -16.86 20.99
CA CYS A 447 -16.04 -16.30 22.27
C CYS A 447 -16.69 -14.93 22.07
N ASN A 448 -16.05 -14.03 21.34
CA ASN A 448 -16.57 -12.66 21.18
C ASN A 448 -17.82 -12.59 20.29
N PHE A 449 -17.88 -13.39 19.21
CA PHE A 449 -19.05 -13.40 18.33
C PHE A 449 -20.28 -14.00 18.98
N LEU A 450 -20.09 -15.02 19.83
CA LEU A 450 -21.18 -15.65 20.57
C LEU A 450 -21.71 -14.76 21.71
N MET A 451 -20.85 -13.97 22.35
CA MET A 451 -21.25 -13.13 23.49
C MET A 451 -21.92 -11.81 23.08
N ASN A 452 -21.48 -11.17 21.98
CA ASN A 452 -21.88 -9.79 21.66
C ASN A 452 -22.87 -9.66 20.48
N ASN A 453 -23.47 -10.77 20.02
CA ASN A 453 -24.33 -10.82 18.82
C ASN A 453 -23.69 -10.15 17.58
N ALA A 454 -22.36 -10.24 17.47
CA ALA A 454 -21.61 -9.52 16.44
C ALA A 454 -22.00 -9.96 15.03
N ILE A 455 -22.29 -11.25 14.84
CA ILE A 455 -22.67 -11.80 13.52
C ILE A 455 -23.97 -11.16 13.02
N GLU A 456 -24.98 -11.00 13.88
CA GLU A 456 -26.25 -10.35 13.52
C GLU A 456 -26.03 -8.88 13.16
N LYS A 457 -25.23 -8.17 13.96
CA LYS A 457 -24.86 -6.77 13.70
C LYS A 457 -24.14 -6.60 12.36
N ILE A 458 -23.18 -7.47 12.04
CA ILE A 458 -22.45 -7.44 10.75
C ILE A 458 -23.40 -7.74 9.58
N LEU A 459 -24.32 -8.70 9.76
CA LEU A 459 -25.32 -9.05 8.76
C LEU A 459 -26.32 -7.94 8.42
N THR A 460 -26.38 -6.86 9.22
CA THR A 460 -27.15 -5.66 8.83
C THR A 460 -26.68 -5.04 7.52
N MET A 461 -25.44 -5.33 7.09
CA MET A 461 -24.90 -4.94 5.78
C MET A 461 -25.71 -5.49 4.60
N THR A 462 -26.47 -6.59 4.76
CA THR A 462 -27.32 -7.10 3.68
C THR A 462 -28.45 -6.14 3.30
N ARG A 463 -28.75 -5.16 4.17
CA ARG A 463 -29.77 -4.12 3.96
C ARG A 463 -29.26 -2.91 3.17
N ARG A 464 -27.96 -2.87 2.83
CA ARG A 464 -27.36 -1.79 2.06
C ARG A 464 -27.75 -1.89 0.59
N SER A 465 -27.90 -0.75 -0.07
CA SER A 465 -28.17 -0.68 -1.52
C SER A 465 -26.97 -1.16 -2.35
N GLU A 466 -25.76 -0.97 -1.82
CA GLU A 466 -24.49 -1.30 -2.46
C GLU A 466 -24.27 -2.82 -2.50
N LYS A 467 -24.45 -3.44 -3.67
CA LYS A 467 -24.45 -4.91 -3.81
C LYS A 467 -23.12 -5.57 -3.43
N PHE A 468 -21.99 -4.90 -3.59
CA PHE A 468 -20.70 -5.43 -3.16
C PHE A 468 -20.58 -5.59 -1.63
N LEU A 469 -21.27 -4.74 -0.84
CA LEU A 469 -21.34 -4.90 0.62
C LEU A 469 -22.22 -6.07 1.03
N VAL A 470 -23.32 -6.30 0.30
CA VAL A 470 -24.17 -7.47 0.50
C VAL A 470 -23.37 -8.75 0.20
N VAL A 471 -22.60 -8.77 -0.88
CA VAL A 471 -21.69 -9.88 -1.21
C VAL A 471 -20.61 -10.05 -0.13
N ALA A 472 -20.08 -8.96 0.44
CA ALA A 472 -19.13 -9.04 1.54
C ALA A 472 -19.72 -9.72 2.79
N ALA A 473 -20.99 -9.42 3.12
CA ALA A 473 -21.70 -10.09 4.21
C ALA A 473 -21.94 -11.59 3.93
N VAL A 474 -22.24 -11.95 2.68
CA VAL A 474 -22.34 -13.37 2.26
C VAL A 474 -20.99 -14.07 2.40
N ARG A 475 -19.90 -13.42 1.96
CA ARG A 475 -18.54 -13.92 2.11
C ARG A 475 -18.17 -14.09 3.59
N PHE A 476 -18.53 -13.14 4.45
CA PHE A 476 -18.31 -13.24 5.89
C PHE A 476 -19.02 -14.46 6.51
N MET A 477 -20.30 -14.68 6.16
CA MET A 477 -21.02 -15.87 6.62
C MET A 477 -20.42 -17.17 6.10
N ARG A 478 -19.98 -17.18 4.83
CA ARG A 478 -19.24 -18.31 4.28
C ARG A 478 -17.99 -18.59 5.11
N THR A 479 -17.18 -17.57 5.41
CA THR A 479 -15.95 -17.72 6.20
C THR A 479 -16.22 -18.30 7.58
N ILE A 480 -17.30 -17.89 8.25
CA ILE A 480 -17.72 -18.49 9.54
C ILE A 480 -18.09 -19.96 9.36
N ILE A 481 -18.92 -20.29 8.37
CA ILE A 481 -19.42 -21.65 8.14
C ILE A 481 -18.29 -22.60 7.74
N SER A 482 -17.32 -22.14 6.96
CA SER A 482 -16.15 -22.93 6.54
C SER A 482 -15.27 -23.38 7.71
N ARG A 483 -15.41 -22.80 8.92
CA ARG A 483 -14.72 -23.28 10.12
C ARG A 483 -15.25 -24.63 10.62
N ASN A 484 -16.47 -24.99 10.27
CA ASN A 484 -17.13 -26.22 10.72
C ASN A 484 -17.13 -26.40 12.26
N ASP A 485 -17.26 -25.30 13.02
CA ASP A 485 -17.40 -25.35 14.49
C ASP A 485 -18.86 -25.56 14.88
N GLU A 486 -19.13 -26.56 15.71
CA GLU A 486 -20.49 -26.96 16.09
C GLU A 486 -21.25 -25.87 16.87
N HIS A 487 -20.57 -25.08 17.71
CA HIS A 487 -21.22 -24.02 18.47
C HIS A 487 -21.59 -22.84 17.58
N LEU A 488 -20.71 -22.45 16.67
CA LEU A 488 -21.02 -21.42 15.67
C LEU A 488 -22.17 -21.86 14.76
N ILE A 489 -22.16 -23.10 14.28
CA ILE A 489 -23.26 -23.65 13.47
C ILE A 489 -24.57 -23.65 14.26
N ARG A 490 -24.57 -24.11 15.52
CA ARG A 490 -25.77 -24.08 16.37
C ARG A 490 -26.28 -22.67 16.61
N HIS A 491 -25.37 -21.71 16.80
CA HIS A 491 -25.74 -20.29 16.95
C HIS A 491 -26.37 -19.74 15.67
N VAL A 492 -25.80 -20.03 14.50
CA VAL A 492 -26.36 -19.64 13.19
C VAL A 492 -27.78 -20.16 13.01
N VAL A 493 -28.02 -21.42 13.37
CA VAL A 493 -29.37 -22.02 13.31
C VAL A 493 -30.31 -21.39 14.33
N LYS A 494 -29.90 -21.32 15.61
CA LYS A 494 -30.73 -20.83 16.73
C LYS A 494 -31.21 -19.39 16.52
N PHE A 495 -30.35 -18.52 16.00
CA PHE A 495 -30.67 -17.10 15.78
C PHE A 495 -31.09 -16.79 14.33
N ASN A 496 -31.32 -17.81 13.51
CA ASN A 496 -31.79 -17.67 12.14
C ASN A 496 -30.91 -16.74 11.27
N LEU A 497 -29.58 -16.84 11.42
CA LEU A 497 -28.62 -15.87 10.87
C LEU A 497 -28.44 -15.95 9.34
N LEU A 498 -28.95 -16.99 8.67
CA LEU A 498 -28.99 -17.00 7.20
C LEU A 498 -30.18 -16.21 6.62
N LYS A 499 -31.19 -15.87 7.44
CA LYS A 499 -32.37 -15.14 6.97
C LYS A 499 -32.05 -13.83 6.24
N PRO A 500 -31.19 -12.93 6.75
CA PRO A 500 -30.89 -11.67 6.07
C PRO A 500 -30.25 -11.85 4.69
N ILE A 501 -29.54 -12.97 4.48
CA ILE A 501 -28.93 -13.32 3.19
C ILE A 501 -30.00 -13.84 2.22
N ILE A 502 -30.88 -14.73 2.69
CA ILE A 502 -31.96 -15.29 1.88
C ILE A 502 -32.97 -14.20 1.51
N ASP A 503 -33.34 -13.32 2.46
CA ASP A 503 -34.21 -12.16 2.20
C ASP A 503 -33.58 -11.30 1.06
N ALA A 504 -32.28 -11.00 1.12
CA ALA A 504 -31.57 -10.23 0.08
C ALA A 504 -31.47 -10.96 -1.28
N PHE A 505 -31.39 -12.28 -1.28
CA PHE A 505 -31.43 -13.12 -2.48
C PHE A 505 -32.80 -13.08 -3.15
N VAL A 506 -33.87 -13.20 -2.37
CA VAL A 506 -35.25 -13.11 -2.86
C VAL A 506 -35.56 -11.72 -3.42
N GLU A 507 -35.13 -10.66 -2.73
CA GLU A 507 -35.25 -9.28 -3.21
C GLU A 507 -34.48 -9.01 -4.52
N ASN A 508 -33.40 -9.77 -4.77
CA ASN A 508 -32.63 -9.66 -6.00
C ASN A 508 -33.40 -10.19 -7.23
N GLY A 509 -34.34 -11.12 -7.03
CA GLY A 509 -35.07 -11.79 -8.11
C GLY A 509 -34.14 -12.52 -9.08
N ASP A 510 -34.51 -12.58 -10.36
CA ASP A 510 -33.75 -13.30 -11.40
C ASP A 510 -32.55 -12.51 -11.97
N ARG A 511 -32.08 -11.48 -11.26
CA ARG A 511 -30.93 -10.69 -11.72
C ARG A 511 -29.65 -11.49 -11.55
N TYR A 512 -29.07 -11.91 -12.67
CA TYR A 512 -27.75 -12.55 -12.69
C TYR A 512 -26.66 -11.53 -12.32
N ASN A 513 -26.18 -11.60 -11.09
CA ASN A 513 -25.12 -10.72 -10.57
C ASN A 513 -24.29 -11.44 -9.50
N MET A 514 -23.30 -10.74 -8.96
CA MET A 514 -22.37 -11.30 -7.97
C MET A 514 -23.06 -11.75 -6.67
N LEU A 515 -24.18 -11.12 -6.28
CA LEU A 515 -24.98 -11.55 -5.13
C LEU A 515 -25.62 -12.91 -5.38
N GLN A 516 -26.24 -13.08 -6.56
CA GLN A 516 -26.83 -14.36 -6.96
C GLN A 516 -25.80 -15.49 -6.91
N SER A 517 -24.65 -15.28 -7.56
CA SER A 517 -23.55 -16.27 -7.57
C SER A 517 -22.99 -16.53 -6.18
N GLY A 518 -22.84 -15.50 -5.34
CA GLY A 518 -22.32 -15.63 -3.97
C GLY A 518 -23.23 -16.44 -3.06
N VAL A 519 -24.55 -16.25 -3.13
CA VAL A 519 -25.50 -17.01 -2.31
C VAL A 519 -25.60 -18.46 -2.78
N LEU A 520 -25.65 -18.69 -4.10
CA LEU A 520 -25.66 -20.05 -4.65
C LEU A 520 -24.38 -20.81 -4.28
N GLU A 521 -23.22 -20.14 -4.30
CA GLU A 521 -21.96 -20.74 -3.88
C GLU A 521 -21.94 -21.04 -2.36
N LEU A 522 -22.50 -20.17 -1.52
CA LEU A 522 -22.66 -20.45 -0.08
C LEU A 522 -23.52 -21.70 0.18
N LEU A 523 -24.66 -21.81 -0.50
CA LEU A 523 -25.52 -23.00 -0.39
C LEU A 523 -24.81 -24.26 -0.89
N GLU A 524 -24.10 -24.15 -2.01
CA GLU A 524 -23.31 -25.24 -2.56
C GLU A 524 -22.18 -25.67 -1.62
N HIS A 525 -21.53 -24.73 -0.93
CA HIS A 525 -20.52 -25.01 0.09
C HIS A 525 -21.12 -25.78 1.28
N ILE A 526 -22.25 -25.32 1.84
CA ILE A 526 -22.97 -26.03 2.91
C ILE A 526 -23.30 -27.48 2.51
N ARG A 527 -23.73 -27.66 1.26
CA ARG A 527 -24.06 -28.98 0.69
C ARG A 527 -22.83 -29.87 0.55
N LYS A 528 -21.74 -29.36 -0.02
CA LYS A 528 -20.50 -30.12 -0.28
C LYS A 528 -19.78 -30.51 1.01
N GLU A 529 -19.73 -29.61 1.99
CA GLU A 529 -19.15 -29.88 3.31
C GLU A 529 -20.04 -30.78 4.20
N ASN A 530 -21.22 -31.17 3.72
CA ASN A 530 -22.16 -32.07 4.42
C ASN A 530 -22.59 -31.55 5.81
N LEU A 531 -22.82 -30.24 5.95
CA LEU A 531 -23.19 -29.61 7.22
C LEU A 531 -24.68 -29.86 7.55
N LYS A 532 -24.97 -31.07 8.05
CA LYS A 532 -26.35 -31.56 8.28
C LYS A 532 -27.26 -30.57 9.04
N PRO A 533 -26.84 -29.92 10.15
CA PRO A 533 -27.70 -28.97 10.85
C PRO A 533 -28.12 -27.78 9.98
N LEU A 534 -27.22 -27.27 9.12
CA LEU A 534 -27.51 -26.16 8.23
C LEU A 534 -28.37 -26.58 7.03
N VAL A 535 -28.17 -27.79 6.49
CA VAL A 535 -29.00 -28.31 5.40
C VAL A 535 -30.46 -28.45 5.83
N ILE A 536 -30.70 -28.97 7.04
CA ILE A 536 -32.03 -29.09 7.64
C ILE A 536 -32.61 -27.69 7.85
N TYR A 537 -31.89 -26.85 8.59
CA TYR A 537 -32.31 -25.48 8.89
C TYR A 537 -32.70 -24.66 7.66
N VAL A 538 -31.86 -24.65 6.61
CA VAL A 538 -32.13 -23.88 5.39
C VAL A 538 -33.38 -24.39 4.67
N THR A 539 -33.54 -25.71 4.57
CA THR A 539 -34.67 -26.29 3.86
C THR A 539 -35.97 -26.10 4.63
N GLU A 540 -35.98 -26.36 5.94
CA GLU A 540 -37.18 -26.19 6.78
C GLU A 540 -37.60 -24.72 6.91
N SER A 541 -36.65 -23.79 7.00
CA SER A 541 -36.96 -22.37 7.26
C SER A 541 -37.25 -21.55 6.00
N PHE A 542 -36.72 -21.95 4.84
CA PHE A 542 -36.74 -21.12 3.62
C PHE A 542 -37.23 -21.82 2.36
N SER A 543 -37.75 -23.05 2.44
CA SER A 543 -38.25 -23.81 1.26
C SER A 543 -39.15 -22.96 0.35
N ASP A 544 -40.20 -22.34 0.90
CA ASP A 544 -41.19 -21.57 0.11
C ASP A 544 -40.57 -20.40 -0.66
N GLN A 545 -39.51 -19.81 -0.12
CA GLN A 545 -38.79 -18.71 -0.74
C GLN A 545 -37.85 -19.21 -1.85
N LEU A 546 -37.16 -20.32 -1.60
CA LEU A 546 -36.19 -20.91 -2.53
C LEU A 546 -36.86 -21.64 -3.71
N MET A 547 -38.07 -22.15 -3.55
CA MET A 547 -38.85 -22.81 -4.62
C MET A 547 -39.06 -21.90 -5.85
N LYS A 548 -39.12 -20.57 -5.64
CA LYS A 548 -39.23 -19.59 -6.74
C LYS A 548 -38.02 -19.63 -7.69
N PHE A 549 -36.90 -20.19 -7.23
CA PHE A 549 -35.62 -20.23 -7.92
C PHE A 549 -35.17 -21.67 -8.23
N GLU A 550 -36.11 -22.63 -8.25
CA GLU A 550 -35.82 -24.07 -8.50
C GLU A 550 -35.18 -24.35 -9.87
N HIS A 551 -35.18 -23.38 -10.79
CA HIS A 551 -34.48 -23.47 -12.06
C HIS A 551 -32.94 -23.50 -11.92
N PHE A 552 -32.37 -23.09 -10.78
CA PHE A 552 -30.93 -23.20 -10.53
C PHE A 552 -30.56 -24.61 -10.02
N GLY A 553 -29.59 -25.24 -10.69
CA GLY A 553 -29.12 -26.59 -10.35
C GLY A 553 -28.60 -26.73 -8.91
N SER A 554 -27.98 -25.67 -8.34
CA SER A 554 -27.52 -25.68 -6.93
C SER A 554 -28.67 -25.85 -5.93
N ILE A 555 -29.84 -25.25 -6.20
CA ILE A 555 -31.01 -25.34 -5.31
C ILE A 555 -31.64 -26.73 -5.40
N GLN A 556 -31.75 -27.28 -6.61
CA GLN A 556 -32.21 -28.67 -6.81
C GLN A 556 -31.30 -29.67 -6.10
N ALA A 557 -29.97 -29.52 -6.26
CA ALA A 557 -29.00 -30.38 -5.61
C ALA A 557 -29.05 -30.25 -4.08
N PHE A 558 -29.30 -29.05 -3.55
CA PHE A 558 -29.46 -28.81 -2.12
C PHE A 558 -30.70 -29.53 -1.55
N LYS A 559 -31.84 -29.43 -2.24
CA LYS A 559 -33.10 -30.11 -1.87
C LYS A 559 -32.96 -31.64 -1.89
N LEU A 560 -32.28 -32.18 -2.91
CA LEU A 560 -32.01 -33.61 -3.01
C LEU A 560 -31.11 -34.10 -1.85
N LYS A 561 -30.14 -33.27 -1.43
CA LYS A 561 -29.30 -33.57 -0.26
C LYS A 561 -30.11 -33.60 1.05
N TYR A 562 -31.10 -32.72 1.20
CA TYR A 562 -32.01 -32.75 2.35
C TYR A 562 -32.87 -34.02 2.37
N GLN A 563 -33.42 -34.44 1.23
CA GLN A 563 -34.20 -35.69 1.12
C GLN A 563 -33.38 -36.91 1.56
N GLN A 564 -32.11 -36.98 1.14
CA GLN A 564 -31.19 -38.04 1.60
C GLN A 564 -31.03 -38.07 3.14
N TYR A 565 -31.07 -36.92 3.81
CA TYR A 565 -30.99 -36.87 5.27
C TYR A 565 -32.27 -37.30 5.98
N LEU A 566 -33.44 -37.07 5.38
CA LEU A 566 -34.71 -37.57 5.89
C LEU A 566 -34.81 -39.09 5.74
N GLU A 567 -34.51 -39.61 4.55
CA GLU A 567 -34.52 -41.06 4.27
C GLU A 567 -33.52 -41.82 5.18
N SER A 568 -32.34 -41.26 5.40
CA SER A 568 -31.34 -41.85 6.32
C SER A 568 -31.67 -41.69 7.81
N ALA A 569 -32.55 -40.76 8.19
CA ALA A 569 -33.07 -40.66 9.56
C ALA A 569 -34.16 -41.70 9.81
N ASP A 570 -35.07 -41.90 8.84
CA ASP A 570 -36.12 -42.92 8.89
C ASP A 570 -35.53 -44.35 8.92
N MET A 571 -34.42 -44.59 8.20
CA MET A 571 -33.69 -45.87 8.27
C MET A 571 -32.92 -46.09 9.59
N LYS A 572 -32.55 -45.03 10.33
CA LYS A 572 -31.85 -45.16 11.63
C LYS A 572 -32.81 -45.38 12.80
N LEU A 573 -34.05 -44.92 12.69
CA LEU A 573 -35.11 -45.24 13.66
C LEU A 573 -35.54 -46.72 13.61
N SER A 574 -35.27 -47.43 12.50
CA SER A 574 -35.56 -48.86 12.36
C SER A 574 -34.38 -49.80 12.68
N ALA A 575 -33.17 -49.28 12.90
CA ALA A 575 -31.97 -50.06 13.15
C ALA A 575 -31.17 -49.53 14.35
N SER A 576 -31.63 -49.86 15.56
CA SER A 576 -30.89 -49.60 16.80
C SER A 576 -29.92 -50.74 17.13
N VAL A 577 -28.64 -50.60 16.79
CA VAL A 577 -27.51 -51.27 17.49
C VAL A 577 -26.31 -50.32 17.50
N PRO A 578 -25.66 -50.05 18.65
CA PRO A 578 -24.52 -49.14 18.72
C PRO A 578 -23.21 -49.88 18.37
N ASP A 579 -22.44 -49.35 17.43
CA ASP A 579 -21.07 -49.81 17.20
C ASP A 579 -20.06 -48.73 17.64
N MET A 580 -19.30 -49.06 18.68
CA MET A 580 -18.18 -48.28 19.17
C MET A 580 -16.94 -48.60 18.34
N ARG A 581 -16.45 -47.61 17.57
CA ARG A 581 -15.00 -47.33 17.39
C ARG A 581 -14.79 -46.28 16.31
N LYS A 582 -14.14 -45.17 16.68
CA LYS A 582 -13.04 -44.60 15.88
C LYS A 582 -12.17 -43.62 16.67
N LYS A 583 -10.96 -44.12 16.94
CA LYS A 583 -9.63 -43.49 16.79
C LYS A 583 -9.43 -42.07 17.35
N ALA A 584 -8.81 -42.05 18.53
CA ALA A 584 -8.05 -40.93 19.06
C ALA A 584 -6.64 -40.96 18.45
N GLU A 585 -6.20 -39.85 17.84
CA GLU A 585 -4.79 -39.46 17.68
C GLU A 585 -4.79 -38.04 17.08
N GLY A 586 -4.48 -37.04 17.94
CA GLY A 586 -4.43 -35.61 17.56
C GLY A 586 -4.75 -34.62 18.69
N ARG A 587 -5.38 -35.05 19.80
CA ARG A 587 -5.91 -34.16 20.86
C ARG A 587 -5.02 -34.07 22.10
N GLY A 588 -3.71 -33.85 21.92
CA GLY A 588 -2.79 -33.69 23.06
C GLY A 588 -2.90 -32.30 23.69
N LEU A 589 -2.88 -31.25 22.85
CA LEU A 589 -2.86 -29.86 23.30
C LEU A 589 -4.26 -29.23 23.35
N GLU A 590 -5.21 -29.71 22.54
CA GLU A 590 -6.61 -29.24 22.57
C GLU A 590 -7.36 -29.67 23.83
N LYS A 591 -6.97 -30.78 24.47
CA LYS A 591 -7.74 -31.36 25.58
C LYS A 591 -7.53 -30.63 26.92
N GLU A 592 -6.30 -30.20 27.20
CA GLU A 592 -6.00 -29.39 28.40
C GLU A 592 -6.64 -27.99 28.32
N GLU A 593 -6.79 -27.43 27.11
CA GLU A 593 -7.47 -26.15 26.88
C GLU A 593 -9.01 -26.29 26.77
N GLU A 594 -9.52 -27.42 26.26
CA GLU A 594 -10.96 -27.79 26.32
C GLU A 594 -11.43 -27.99 27.77
N ASP A 595 -10.58 -28.52 28.64
CA ASP A 595 -10.89 -28.70 30.07
C ASP A 595 -10.91 -27.32 30.79
N TYR A 596 -10.00 -26.41 30.46
CA TYR A 596 -10.07 -24.99 30.90
C TYR A 596 -11.36 -24.30 30.41
N PHE A 597 -11.79 -24.61 29.17
CA PHE A 597 -13.04 -24.10 28.60
C PHE A 597 -14.26 -24.63 29.35
N ASN A 598 -14.34 -25.94 29.63
CA ASN A 598 -15.45 -26.53 30.38
C ASN A 598 -15.59 -25.94 31.79
N GLU A 599 -14.49 -25.62 32.47
CA GLU A 599 -14.54 -24.95 33.78
C GLU A 599 -15.14 -23.54 33.70
N ARG A 600 -14.71 -22.70 32.75
CA ARG A 600 -15.27 -21.33 32.61
C ARG A 600 -16.69 -21.32 32.04
N TYR A 601 -16.98 -22.16 31.04
CA TYR A 601 -18.31 -22.22 30.40
C TYR A 601 -19.38 -22.76 31.35
N SER A 602 -19.04 -23.73 32.22
CA SER A 602 -19.95 -24.26 33.24
C SER A 602 -20.34 -23.19 34.26
N VAL A 603 -19.35 -22.45 34.77
CA VAL A 603 -19.59 -21.39 35.76
C VAL A 603 -20.35 -20.20 35.15
N PHE A 604 -20.09 -19.85 33.89
CA PHE A 604 -20.74 -18.70 33.24
C PHE A 604 -22.13 -19.00 32.66
N CYS A 605 -22.38 -20.20 32.12
CA CYS A 605 -23.75 -20.60 31.72
C CYS A 605 -24.66 -20.65 32.95
N PHE A 606 -24.16 -21.09 34.11
CA PHE A 606 -24.93 -21.03 35.35
C PHE A 606 -25.31 -19.58 35.73
N VAL A 607 -24.41 -18.61 35.52
CA VAL A 607 -24.68 -17.20 35.80
C VAL A 607 -25.63 -16.57 34.78
N ILE A 608 -25.52 -16.88 33.48
CA ILE A 608 -26.44 -16.38 32.46
C ILE A 608 -27.82 -17.03 32.56
N ASP A 609 -27.91 -18.33 32.83
CA ASP A 609 -29.19 -19.00 33.08
C ASP A 609 -29.83 -18.50 34.39
N CYS A 610 -29.03 -18.20 35.43
CA CYS A 610 -29.54 -17.52 36.63
C CYS A 610 -30.03 -16.09 36.36
N LEU A 611 -29.32 -15.30 35.55
CA LEU A 611 -29.73 -13.94 35.17
C LEU A 611 -30.99 -13.94 34.29
N PHE A 612 -31.11 -14.88 33.36
CA PHE A 612 -32.32 -15.05 32.54
C PHE A 612 -33.51 -15.55 33.38
N CYS A 613 -33.29 -16.46 34.34
CA CYS A 613 -34.33 -16.89 35.28
C CYS A 613 -34.76 -15.76 36.24
N LEU A 614 -33.83 -14.89 36.68
CA LEU A 614 -34.13 -13.71 37.48
C LEU A 614 -34.93 -12.68 36.69
N GLN A 615 -34.59 -12.43 35.43
CA GLN A 615 -35.35 -11.51 34.56
C GLN A 615 -36.76 -12.03 34.23
N TYR A 616 -36.93 -13.35 34.07
CA TYR A 616 -38.25 -13.96 33.88
C TYR A 616 -39.08 -13.99 35.18
N SER A 617 -38.48 -14.26 36.34
CA SER A 617 -39.19 -14.21 37.64
C SER A 617 -39.64 -12.79 38.00
N PHE A 618 -38.85 -11.77 37.68
CA PHE A 618 -39.26 -10.37 37.88
C PHE A 618 -40.36 -9.93 36.90
N ALA A 619 -40.36 -10.45 35.67
CA ALA A 619 -41.43 -10.18 34.70
C ALA A 619 -42.75 -10.87 35.06
N GLU A 620 -42.73 -12.10 35.61
CA GLU A 620 -43.94 -12.78 36.09
C GLU A 620 -44.50 -12.19 37.39
N CYS A 621 -43.65 -11.71 38.32
CA CYS A 621 -44.14 -10.99 39.50
C CYS A 621 -44.77 -9.63 39.14
N ALA A 622 -44.22 -8.91 38.14
CA ALA A 622 -44.76 -7.62 37.72
C ALA A 622 -46.09 -7.71 36.94
N ILE A 623 -46.42 -8.87 36.38
CA ILE A 623 -47.67 -9.09 35.63
C ILE A 623 -48.82 -9.57 36.55
N ASN A 624 -48.51 -10.18 37.71
CA ASN A 624 -49.53 -10.65 38.65
C ASN A 624 -49.97 -9.64 39.73
N ASP A 625 -49.17 -8.61 40.03
CA ASP A 625 -49.51 -7.57 41.03
C ASP A 625 -50.01 -6.26 40.40
N GLY A 626 -50.74 -6.38 39.29
CA GLY A 626 -51.46 -5.28 38.63
C GLY A 626 -52.78 -4.91 39.31
N ALA A 627 -52.81 -4.77 40.64
CA ALA A 627 -53.89 -4.08 41.34
C ALA A 627 -53.39 -3.55 42.71
N ILE A 628 -53.65 -2.25 42.94
CA ILE A 628 -53.56 -1.52 44.21
C ILE A 628 -52.20 -0.82 44.47
N PHE A 629 -52.02 0.40 43.93
CA PHE A 629 -52.12 1.66 44.71
C PHE A 629 -51.88 2.89 43.81
N CYS A 630 -52.83 3.84 43.86
CA CYS A 630 -52.75 5.18 43.28
C CYS A 630 -51.77 6.07 44.05
N SER A 631 -50.98 6.87 43.33
CA SER A 631 -51.05 8.34 43.29
C SER A 631 -49.95 8.90 42.41
#